data_AF-A0A6B0UU47-F1
#
_entry.id   AF-A0A6B0UU47-F1
#
_cell.length_a   1.000
_cell.length_b   1.000
_cell.length_c   1.000
_cell.angle_alpha   90.00
_cell.angle_beta   90.00
_cell.angle_gamma   90.00
#
_symmetry.space_group_name_H-M   'P 1'
#
loop_
_entity.id
_entity.type
_entity.pdbx_description
1 polymer ?
#
loop_
_entity_poly.entity_id
_entity_poly.type
_entity_poly.pdbx_seq_one_letter_code
_entity_poly.pdbx_strand_id
1 'polypeptide(L)'
;MRVACRSFVCWWPGLLHLHPLESGICWSFQQRSCKPVLPFHSNHSKNVKSGIVQNLLTSSRSKSCPHLILTSCSLQLTRLIKAGYPKDLLETRLKSIMTAQATSTQTKGRPRASRPACTPHVHNASHRTKSPALRHDTQVLPP
;
A
#
# COMPACT_ATOMS: atom_id res chain seq x y z
N MET A 1 18.19 -27.22 2.59
CA MET A 1 17.73 -27.10 3.99
C MET A 1 16.32 -26.52 3.99
N ARG A 2 15.29 -27.35 4.20
CA ARG A 2 13.88 -26.93 4.24
C ARG A 2 13.52 -26.63 5.69
N VAL A 3 13.23 -25.37 6.02
CA VAL A 3 12.67 -25.04 7.32
C VAL A 3 11.19 -25.43 7.30
N ALA A 4 10.88 -26.51 8.00
CA ALA A 4 9.52 -26.99 8.19
C ALA A 4 8.76 -25.99 9.07
N CYS A 5 7.75 -25.32 8.51
CA CYS A 5 6.75 -24.59 9.27
C CYS A 5 5.49 -25.46 9.28
N ARG A 6 5.24 -26.17 10.39
CA ARG A 6 4.04 -27.00 10.54
C ARG A 6 2.80 -26.11 10.54
N SER A 7 1.87 -26.49 9.67
CA SER A 7 0.56 -25.92 9.44
C SER A 7 -0.33 -26.03 10.69
N PHE A 8 -0.97 -24.92 11.07
CA PHE A 8 -2.43 -24.76 11.22
C PHE A 8 -2.66 -23.34 11.76
N VAL A 9 -3.76 -22.68 11.37
CA VAL A 9 -4.15 -21.30 11.75
C VAL A 9 -3.47 -20.15 10.96
N CYS A 10 -3.55 -20.18 9.62
CA CYS A 10 -3.28 -19.01 8.78
C CYS A 10 -4.54 -18.49 8.04
N TRP A 11 -5.72 -18.72 8.59
CA TRP A 11 -7.00 -18.24 8.04
C TRP A 11 -7.83 -17.52 9.11
N TRP A 12 -7.33 -16.36 9.57
CA TRP A 12 -8.11 -15.33 10.25
C TRP A 12 -7.46 -13.96 9.98
N PRO A 13 -8.19 -12.90 9.58
CA PRO A 13 -7.64 -11.69 8.95
C PRO A 13 -6.96 -10.66 9.88
N GLY A 14 -6.38 -11.07 11.02
CA GLY A 14 -5.80 -10.13 11.99
C GLY A 14 -4.30 -9.85 11.78
N LEU A 15 -3.93 -8.71 11.18
CA LEU A 15 -2.53 -8.24 11.01
C LEU A 15 -1.89 -7.64 12.29
N LEU A 16 -2.51 -7.85 13.45
CA LEU A 16 -2.22 -7.17 14.71
C LEU A 16 -1.84 -8.18 15.79
N HIS A 17 -0.78 -7.88 16.52
CA HIS A 17 -0.40 -8.55 17.77
C HIS A 17 -0.74 -7.64 18.95
N LEU A 18 -1.42 -8.19 19.96
CA LEU A 18 -1.76 -7.49 21.19
C LEU A 18 -0.66 -7.72 22.24
N HIS A 19 -0.29 -6.67 22.95
CA HIS A 19 0.69 -6.70 24.03
C HIS A 19 0.03 -6.15 25.30
N PRO A 20 -0.17 -6.96 26.33
CA PRO A 20 -0.63 -6.46 27.62
C PRO A 20 0.49 -5.62 28.25
N LEU A 21 0.17 -4.39 28.63
CA LEU A 21 1.02 -3.46 29.36
C LEU A 21 0.32 -3.09 30.67
N GLU A 22 1.07 -2.58 31.65
CA GLU A 22 0.48 -2.16 32.94
C GLU A 22 -0.59 -1.07 32.78
N SER A 23 -0.44 -0.21 31.77
CA SER A 23 -1.39 0.85 31.43
C SER A 23 -2.55 0.39 30.52
N GLY A 24 -2.63 -0.90 30.18
CA GLY A 24 -3.67 -1.46 29.30
C GLY A 24 -3.12 -2.25 28.10
N ILE A 25 -3.95 -2.47 27.09
CA ILE A 25 -3.60 -3.30 25.93
C ILE A 25 -3.04 -2.44 24.79
N CYS A 26 -1.80 -2.71 24.38
CA CYS A 26 -1.18 -2.13 23.20
C CYS A 26 -1.26 -3.07 22.00
N TRP A 27 -1.08 -2.54 20.78
CA TRP A 27 -1.06 -3.37 19.57
C TRP A 27 0.04 -2.97 18.59
N SER A 28 0.66 -3.97 17.97
CA SER A 28 1.72 -3.82 16.98
C SER A 28 1.33 -4.45 15.65
N PHE A 29 1.68 -3.81 14.54
CA PHE A 29 1.59 -4.41 13.23
C PHE A 29 2.62 -5.54 13.09
N GLN A 30 2.13 -6.75 12.87
CA GLN A 30 2.97 -7.91 12.60
C GLN A 30 2.33 -8.79 11.52
N GLN A 31 3.09 -9.03 10.47
CA GLN A 31 2.64 -9.88 9.38
C GLN A 31 2.61 -11.33 9.87
N ARG A 32 1.42 -11.94 10.00
CA ARG A 32 1.28 -13.33 10.49
C ARG A 32 1.93 -14.36 9.59
N SER A 33 2.02 -14.09 8.29
CA SER A 33 2.71 -15.03 7.41
C SER A 33 4.21 -15.00 7.69
N CYS A 34 4.76 -16.15 8.05
CA CYS A 34 6.21 -16.39 8.08
C CYS A 34 6.84 -16.35 6.68
N LYS A 35 6.08 -15.90 5.66
CA LYS A 35 6.57 -15.76 4.30
C LYS A 35 7.71 -14.73 4.32
N PRO A 36 8.87 -15.08 3.74
CA PRO A 36 9.96 -14.13 3.61
C PRO A 36 9.50 -12.96 2.73
N VAL A 37 10.06 -11.79 3.00
CA VAL A 37 9.94 -10.65 2.09
C VAL A 37 10.56 -11.04 0.75
N LEU A 38 9.95 -10.60 -0.35
CA LEU A 38 10.49 -10.82 -1.69
C LEU A 38 11.97 -10.40 -1.75
N PRO A 39 12.90 -11.28 -2.16
CA PRO A 39 14.31 -10.92 -2.24
C PRO A 39 14.57 -9.74 -3.18
N PHE A 40 15.49 -8.85 -2.78
CA PHE A 40 15.85 -7.67 -3.58
C PHE A 40 16.49 -8.06 -4.92
N HIS A 41 17.17 -9.20 -5.00
CA HIS A 41 17.81 -9.70 -6.22
C HIS A 41 16.86 -10.46 -7.17
N SER A 42 15.57 -10.58 -6.84
CA SER A 42 14.61 -11.23 -7.73
C SER A 42 14.38 -10.42 -9.03
N ASN A 43 13.94 -11.06 -10.11
CA ASN A 43 13.67 -10.42 -11.42
C ASN A 43 12.44 -9.48 -11.45
N HIS A 44 11.89 -9.12 -10.29
CA HIS A 44 10.77 -8.19 -10.21
C HIS A 44 11.22 -6.74 -10.43
N SER A 45 10.29 -5.92 -10.93
CA SER A 45 10.55 -4.51 -11.19
C SER A 45 10.91 -3.73 -9.91
N LYS A 46 11.65 -2.63 -10.10
CA LYS A 46 11.99 -1.69 -9.01
C LYS A 46 10.73 -1.15 -8.32
N ASN A 47 9.65 -0.94 -9.08
CA ASN A 47 8.37 -0.47 -8.56
C ASN A 47 7.72 -1.47 -7.61
N VAL A 48 7.73 -2.76 -7.95
CA VAL A 48 7.21 -3.81 -7.06
C VAL A 48 7.99 -3.82 -5.74
N LYS A 49 9.33 -3.82 -5.82
CA LYS A 49 10.21 -3.84 -4.63
C LYS A 49 10.01 -2.59 -3.78
N SER A 50 9.91 -1.41 -4.40
CA SER A 50 9.64 -0.16 -3.71
C SER A 50 8.25 -0.14 -3.07
N GLY A 51 7.23 -0.68 -3.75
CA GLY A 51 5.88 -0.80 -3.22
C GLY A 51 5.80 -1.71 -2.00
N ILE A 52 6.58 -2.79 -1.97
CA ILE A 52 6.70 -3.66 -0.80
C ILE A 52 7.23 -2.88 0.41
N VAL A 53 8.33 -2.13 0.24
CA VAL A 53 8.92 -1.31 1.31
C VAL A 53 7.90 -0.28 1.80
N GLN A 54 7.27 0.44 0.87
CA GLN A 54 6.26 1.46 1.20
C GLN A 54 5.10 0.86 2.01
N ASN A 55 4.54 -0.26 1.55
CA ASN A 55 3.39 -0.89 2.19
C ASN A 55 3.71 -1.41 3.58
N LEU A 56 4.88 -2.01 3.78
CA LEU A 56 5.31 -2.53 5.09
C LEU A 56 5.51 -1.41 6.11
N LEU A 57 6.25 -0.36 5.72
CA LEU A 57 6.52 0.76 6.61
C LEU A 57 5.26 1.59 6.89
N THR A 58 4.44 1.85 5.86
CA THR A 58 3.17 2.58 6.04
C THR A 58 2.20 1.80 6.92
N SER A 59 2.09 0.48 6.73
CA SER A 59 1.25 -0.36 7.59
C SER A 59 1.77 -0.40 9.02
N SER A 60 3.08 -0.46 9.21
CA SER A 60 3.69 -0.42 10.55
C SER A 60 3.34 0.87 11.27
N ARG A 61 3.40 1.99 10.56
CA ARG A 61 3.01 3.31 11.06
C ARG A 61 1.52 3.42 11.36
N SER A 62 0.65 3.03 10.43
CA SER A 62 -0.79 3.28 10.54
C SER A 62 -1.54 2.27 11.40
N LYS A 63 -1.04 1.04 11.51
CA LYS A 63 -1.74 -0.06 12.21
C LYS A 63 -1.15 -0.39 13.57
N SER A 64 -0.10 0.30 14.03
CA SER A 64 0.44 0.10 15.39
C SER A 64 -0.04 1.21 16.31
N CYS A 65 -0.15 0.93 17.61
CA CYS A 65 -0.37 1.98 18.59
C CYS A 65 0.89 2.88 18.70
N PRO A 66 0.75 4.11 19.23
CA PRO A 66 1.87 5.04 19.40
C PRO A 66 3.03 4.45 20.22
N HIS A 67 2.73 3.58 21.19
CA HIS A 67 3.74 2.95 22.05
C HIS A 67 4.59 1.89 21.33
N LEU A 68 4.04 1.23 20.30
CA LEU A 68 4.70 0.11 19.62
C LEU A 68 5.06 0.39 18.16
N ILE A 69 4.79 1.59 17.65
CA ILE A 69 5.08 1.96 16.27
C ILE A 69 6.57 1.77 15.93
N LEU A 70 7.47 2.18 16.82
CA LEU A 70 8.91 2.06 16.61
C LEU A 70 9.32 0.58 16.54
N THR A 71 8.81 -0.24 17.47
CA THR A 71 9.04 -1.68 17.50
C THR A 71 8.55 -2.37 16.23
N SER A 72 7.32 -2.07 15.80
CA SER A 72 6.74 -2.60 14.56
C SER A 72 7.58 -2.22 13.32
N CYS A 73 7.99 -0.95 13.22
CA CYS A 73 8.82 -0.47 12.12
C CYS A 73 10.19 -1.18 12.10
N SER A 74 10.86 -1.29 13.25
CA SER A 74 12.15 -1.97 13.39
C SER A 74 12.09 -3.45 12.99
N LEU A 75 10.99 -4.15 13.32
CA LEU A 75 10.76 -5.53 12.88
C LEU A 75 10.66 -5.63 11.36
N GLN A 76 9.89 -4.74 10.71
CA GLN A 76 9.79 -4.75 9.25
C GLN A 76 11.11 -4.35 8.58
N LEU A 77 11.83 -3.38 9.14
CA LEU A 77 13.14 -2.97 8.62
C LEU A 77 14.14 -4.13 8.66
N THR A 78 14.18 -4.87 9.77
CA THR A 78 15.02 -6.07 9.91
C THR A 78 14.69 -7.12 8.84
N ARG A 79 13.41 -7.32 8.53
CA ARG A 79 12.99 -8.25 7.46
C ARG A 79 13.42 -7.79 6.07
N LEU A 80 13.34 -6.50 5.79
CA LEU A 80 13.78 -5.91 4.53
C LEU A 80 15.31 -6.04 4.37
N ILE A 81 16.07 -5.76 5.43
CA ILE A 81 17.53 -5.94 5.45
C ILE A 81 17.90 -7.41 5.19
N LYS A 82 17.23 -8.35 5.88
CA LYS A 82 17.43 -9.79 5.65
C LYS A 82 17.09 -10.25 4.23
N ALA A 83 16.19 -9.55 3.53
CA ALA A 83 15.85 -9.81 2.14
C ALA A 83 16.81 -9.13 1.13
N GLY A 84 17.85 -8.44 1.61
CA GLY A 84 18.89 -7.83 0.79
C GLY A 84 18.54 -6.44 0.25
N TYR A 85 17.57 -5.73 0.85
CA TYR A 85 17.26 -4.37 0.43
C TYR A 85 18.38 -3.39 0.85
N PRO A 86 18.80 -2.46 -0.04
CA PRO A 86 19.87 -1.51 0.26
C PRO A 86 19.43 -0.49 1.30
N LYS A 87 20.32 -0.16 2.24
CA LYS A 87 20.04 0.74 3.37
C LYS A 87 19.59 2.14 2.91
N ASP A 88 20.25 2.70 1.89
CA ASP A 88 19.94 4.03 1.36
C ASP A 88 18.48 4.16 0.90
N LEU A 89 17.96 3.09 0.26
CA LEU A 89 16.57 3.03 -0.19
C LEU A 89 15.62 3.00 1.02
N LEU A 90 15.96 2.23 2.04
CA LEU A 90 15.16 2.10 3.25
C LEU A 90 15.11 3.43 4.02
N GLU A 91 16.25 4.10 4.19
CA GLU A 91 16.32 5.41 4.84
C GLU A 91 15.53 6.47 4.09
N THR A 92 15.67 6.53 2.77
CA THR A 92 14.93 7.48 1.93
C THR A 92 13.42 7.28 2.08
N ARG A 93 12.96 6.02 2.08
CA ARG A 93 11.54 5.69 2.26
C ARG A 93 11.06 5.96 3.68
N LEU A 94 11.86 5.66 4.69
CA LEU A 94 11.53 5.94 6.09
C LEU A 94 11.37 7.45 6.32
N LYS A 95 12.34 8.24 5.86
CA LYS A 95 12.28 9.72 5.91
C LYS A 95 11.02 10.22 5.23
N SER A 96 10.75 9.77 3.99
CA SER A 96 9.55 10.14 3.24
C SER A 96 8.26 9.80 3.98
N ILE A 97 8.18 8.63 4.61
CA ILE A 97 6.98 8.24 5.38
C ILE A 97 6.83 9.10 6.61
N MET A 98 7.92 9.43 7.32
CA MET A 98 7.89 10.30 8.50
C MET A 98 7.45 11.72 8.14
N THR A 99 7.97 12.29 7.05
CA THR A 99 7.69 13.66 6.61
C THR A 99 6.39 13.82 5.82
N ALA A 100 5.81 12.75 5.27
CA ALA A 100 4.55 12.78 4.51
C ALA A 100 3.31 13.18 5.33
N GLN A 101 3.48 13.61 6.58
CA GLN A 101 2.44 13.94 7.54
C GLN A 101 1.64 15.22 7.19
N ALA A 102 1.95 15.92 6.09
CA ALA A 102 1.27 17.16 5.70
C ALA A 102 0.49 17.09 4.37
N THR A 103 0.73 16.07 3.54
CA THR A 103 0.00 15.90 2.27
C THR A 103 -0.77 14.60 2.35
N SER A 104 -1.80 14.57 3.20
CA SER A 104 -2.84 13.55 3.04
C SER A 104 -3.24 13.60 1.58
N THR A 105 -3.01 12.50 0.86
CA THR A 105 -3.72 12.17 -0.35
C THR A 105 -5.17 12.54 -0.10
N GLN A 106 -5.58 13.70 -0.63
CA GLN A 106 -6.89 13.78 -1.21
C GLN A 106 -6.88 12.60 -2.19
N THR A 107 -7.47 11.48 -1.78
CA THR A 107 -8.16 10.64 -2.74
C THR A 107 -8.96 11.65 -3.55
N LYS A 108 -8.54 11.95 -4.78
CA LYS A 108 -9.41 12.67 -5.71
C LYS A 108 -10.71 11.89 -5.63
N GLY A 109 -11.70 12.46 -4.96
CA GLY A 109 -13.00 11.82 -4.86
C GLY A 109 -13.35 11.49 -6.29
N ARG A 110 -13.65 10.21 -6.57
CA ARG A 110 -14.13 9.82 -7.90
C ARG A 110 -15.22 10.85 -8.23
N PRO A 111 -15.10 11.63 -9.32
CA PRO A 111 -16.13 12.60 -9.65
C PRO A 111 -17.45 11.83 -9.64
N ARG A 112 -18.43 12.38 -8.92
CA ARG A 112 -19.80 11.84 -8.78
C ARG A 112 -20.20 11.25 -10.12
N ALA A 113 -20.56 9.96 -10.16
CA ALA A 113 -20.82 9.25 -11.42
C ALA A 113 -21.74 10.10 -12.32
N SER A 114 -21.17 10.74 -13.34
CA SER A 114 -21.96 11.46 -14.31
C SER A 114 -22.71 10.41 -15.11
N ARG A 115 -24.02 10.63 -15.28
CA ARG A 115 -24.88 9.71 -16.02
C ARG A 115 -24.28 9.59 -17.44
N PRO A 116 -23.88 8.40 -17.89
CA PRO A 116 -23.29 8.26 -19.21
C PRO A 116 -24.30 8.65 -20.27
N ALA A 117 -23.90 9.50 -21.22
CA ALA A 117 -24.68 9.80 -22.41
C ALA A 117 -24.17 8.92 -23.56
N CYS A 118 -25.04 8.05 -24.09
CA CYS A 118 -24.73 7.28 -25.30
C CYS A 118 -24.76 8.22 -26.51
N THR A 119 -23.71 8.21 -27.32
CA THR A 119 -23.66 8.99 -28.57
C THR A 119 -23.63 8.01 -29.74
N PRO A 120 -24.49 8.16 -30.77
CA PRO A 120 -24.42 7.32 -31.96
C PRO A 120 -23.07 7.48 -32.66
N HIS A 121 -22.53 6.38 -33.21
CA HIS A 121 -21.23 6.37 -33.86
C HIS A 121 -21.27 7.09 -35.20
N VAL A 122 -20.80 8.34 -35.20
CA VAL A 122 -20.58 9.13 -36.42
C VAL A 122 -19.07 9.29 -36.61
N HIS A 123 -18.57 8.87 -37.78
CA HIS A 123 -17.16 8.96 -38.13
C HIS A 123 -16.69 10.42 -38.05
N ASN A 124 -15.47 10.67 -37.54
CA ASN A 124 -14.88 11.99 -37.24
C ASN A 124 -15.56 12.85 -36.15
N ALA A 125 -16.85 12.66 -35.84
CA ALA A 125 -17.54 13.42 -34.79
C ALA A 125 -17.37 12.78 -33.40
N SER A 126 -17.52 11.45 -33.29
CA SER A 126 -17.51 10.72 -32.02
C SER A 126 -16.20 10.84 -31.22
N HIS A 127 -15.08 11.02 -31.92
CA HIS A 127 -13.77 11.23 -31.27
C HIS A 127 -13.58 12.67 -30.77
N ARG A 128 -14.25 13.64 -31.41
CA ARG A 128 -14.09 15.07 -31.13
C ARG A 128 -15.05 15.58 -30.05
N THR A 129 -16.15 14.87 -29.78
CA THR A 129 -17.15 15.24 -28.76
C THR A 129 -16.71 14.96 -27.32
N LYS A 130 -15.67 14.13 -27.11
CA LYS A 130 -15.15 13.82 -25.76
C LYS A 130 -14.59 15.05 -25.04
N SER A 131 -13.80 15.86 -25.73
CA SER A 131 -13.14 17.03 -25.13
C SER A 131 -14.12 18.15 -24.75
N PRO A 132 -15.11 18.52 -25.60
CA PRO A 132 -16.19 19.43 -25.20
C PRO A 132 -17.08 18.85 -24.10
N ALA A 133 -17.45 17.56 -24.15
CA ALA A 133 -18.32 16.95 -23.15
C ALA A 133 -17.70 16.95 -21.74
N LEU A 134 -16.38 16.75 -21.64
CA LEU A 134 -15.66 16.81 -20.38
C LEU A 134 -15.70 18.22 -19.75
N ARG A 135 -15.77 19.30 -20.56
CA ARG A 135 -15.93 20.67 -20.05
C ARG A 135 -17.30 20.91 -19.41
N HIS A 136 -18.28 20.08 -19.74
CA HIS A 136 -19.65 20.15 -19.23
C HIS A 136 -19.97 18.98 -18.28
N ASP A 137 -18.96 18.43 -17.60
CA ASP A 137 -19.06 17.33 -16.63
C ASP A 137 -19.82 16.08 -17.14
N THR A 138 -19.85 15.88 -18.46
CA THR A 138 -20.61 14.80 -19.09
C THR A 138 -19.66 13.72 -19.60
N GLN A 139 -19.88 12.47 -19.17
CA GLN A 139 -19.11 11.33 -19.66
C GLN A 139 -19.77 10.75 -20.92
N VAL A 140 -19.06 10.85 -22.04
CA VAL A 140 -19.44 10.24 -23.32
C VAL A 140 -18.72 8.90 -23.49
N LEU A 141 -19.48 7.82 -23.57
CA LEU A 141 -18.95 6.51 -23.94
C LEU A 141 -18.97 6.38 -25.47
N PRO A 142 -17.83 6.05 -26.11
CA PRO A 142 -17.88 5.52 -27.46
C PRO A 142 -18.66 4.19 -27.47
N PRO A 143 -19.22 3.76 -28.62
CA PRO A 143 -19.71 2.40 -28.76
C PRO A 143 -18.63 1.35 -28.40
#